data_AF-A0A443PQB1-F1
#
_entry.id   AF-A0A443PQB1-F1
#
_cell.length_a   1.000
_cell.length_b   1.000
_cell.length_c   1.000
_cell.angle_alpha   90.00
_cell.angle_beta   90.00
_cell.angle_gamma   90.00
#
_symmetry.space_group_name_H-M   'P 1'
#
loop_
_entity.id
_entity.type
_entity.pdbx_description
1 polymer ?
#
loop_
_entity_poly.entity_id
_entity_poly.type
_entity_poly.pdbx_seq_one_letter_code
_entity_poly.pdbx_strand_id
1 'polypeptide(L)'
;MMFAEFLTNQEEVELRAKIKALGLEVSEVPSKPSNKHLDQMISSAMAADPVVQSLLSSTAELWIPVITATSSEIQSFKMPVNDNTGEINGKNITDS
;
A
#
# COMPACT_ATOMS: atom_id res chain seq x y z
N MET A 1 -6.60 10.94 33.69
CA MET A 1 -6.03 10.94 32.33
C MET A 1 -7.01 11.65 31.42
N MET A 2 -7.04 13.00 31.44
CA MET A 2 -8.02 13.81 30.66
C MET A 2 -7.45 15.15 30.16
N PHE A 3 -6.13 15.37 30.28
CA PHE A 3 -5.47 16.61 29.84
C PHE A 3 -4.61 16.42 28.58
N ALA A 4 -4.08 15.21 28.37
CA ALA A 4 -3.29 14.89 27.17
C ALA A 4 -4.14 14.91 25.89
N GLU A 5 -5.39 14.44 25.97
CA GLU A 5 -6.32 14.47 24.83
C GLU A 5 -6.77 15.90 24.49
N PHE A 6 -6.99 16.77 25.49
CA PHE A 6 -7.43 18.15 25.26
C PHE A 6 -6.37 19.01 24.56
N LEU A 7 -5.10 18.87 24.93
CA LEU A 7 -4.00 19.60 24.28
C LEU A 7 -3.78 19.14 22.83
N THR A 8 -3.87 17.82 22.59
CA THR A 8 -3.70 17.25 21.25
C THR A 8 -4.84 17.68 20.30
N ASN A 9 -6.07 17.75 20.82
CA ASN A 9 -7.22 18.19 20.03
C ASN A 9 -7.15 19.69 19.69
N GLN A 10 -6.59 20.51 20.58
CA GLN A 10 -6.45 21.94 20.35
C GLN A 10 -5.40 22.25 19.28
N GLU A 11 -4.28 21.53 19.30
CA GLU A 11 -3.26 21.60 18.25
C GLU A 11 -3.83 21.18 16.89
N GLU A 12 -4.65 20.13 16.82
CA GLU A 12 -5.31 19.70 15.58
C GLU A 12 -6.23 20.79 15.01
N VAL A 13 -7.05 21.43 15.86
CA VAL A 13 -7.95 22.52 15.43
C VAL A 13 -7.16 23.71 14.89
N GLU A 14 -6.06 24.08 15.56
CA GLU A 14 -5.18 25.15 15.11
C GLU A 14 -4.48 24.79 13.79
N LEU A 15 -4.02 23.56 13.63
CA LEU A 15 -3.41 23.07 12.40
C LEU A 15 -4.42 23.09 11.24
N ARG A 16 -5.66 22.67 11.46
CA ARG A 16 -6.73 22.76 10.45
C ARG A 16 -7.04 24.21 10.08
N ALA A 17 -7.06 25.12 11.06
CA ALA A 17 -7.26 26.55 10.80
C ALA A 17 -6.11 27.15 9.99
N LYS A 18 -4.86 26.79 10.31
CA LYS A 18 -3.66 27.22 9.55
C LYS A 18 -3.68 26.68 8.12
N ILE A 19 -4.04 25.41 7.90
CA ILE A 19 -4.18 24.82 6.55
C ILE A 19 -5.26 25.55 5.75
N LYS A 20 -6.43 25.80 6.38
CA LYS A 20 -7.55 26.51 5.75
C LYS A 20 -7.20 27.97 5.41
N ALA A 21 -6.47 28.66 6.30
CA ALA A 21 -6.01 30.03 6.08
C ALA A 21 -4.94 30.12 5.00
N LEU A 22 -4.11 29.08 4.85
CA LEU A 22 -3.12 28.97 3.79
C LEU A 22 -3.71 28.60 2.43
N GLY A 23 -5.03 28.35 2.33
CA GLY A 23 -5.67 27.95 1.07
C GLY A 23 -5.07 26.67 0.48
N LEU A 24 -4.36 25.88 1.29
CA LEU A 24 -3.86 24.56 0.93
C LEU A 24 -5.03 23.60 0.99
N GLU A 25 -5.84 23.65 -0.06
CA GLU A 25 -6.72 22.56 -0.41
C GLU A 25 -5.84 21.30 -0.42
N VAL A 26 -6.21 20.28 0.36
CA VAL A 26 -5.63 18.93 0.23
C VAL A 26 -6.10 18.43 -1.13
N SER A 27 -5.44 18.90 -2.19
CA SER A 27 -5.71 18.50 -3.56
C SER A 27 -5.55 16.99 -3.60
N GLU A 28 -6.56 16.34 -4.14
CA GLU A 28 -6.56 14.94 -4.48
C GLU A 28 -5.18 14.49 -4.94
N VAL A 29 -4.77 13.31 -4.46
CA VAL A 29 -3.64 12.55 -5.00
C VAL A 29 -3.73 12.64 -6.53
N PRO A 30 -2.70 13.13 -7.22
CA PRO A 30 -2.77 13.38 -8.66
C PRO A 30 -3.24 12.12 -9.36
N SER A 31 -4.28 12.28 -10.18
CA SER A 31 -4.93 11.21 -10.93
C SER A 31 -3.86 10.38 -11.63
N LYS A 32 -3.91 9.05 -11.44
CA LYS A 32 -3.06 8.00 -12.02
C LYS A 32 -1.93 8.54 -12.91
N PRO A 33 -0.64 8.39 -12.52
CA PRO A 33 0.46 8.85 -13.36
C PRO A 33 0.28 8.24 -14.76
N SER A 34 0.26 9.10 -15.78
CA SER A 34 0.21 8.61 -17.16
C SER A 34 1.40 7.66 -17.37
N ASN A 35 1.20 6.54 -18.08
CA ASN A 35 2.29 5.58 -18.33
C ASN A 35 3.57 6.27 -18.86
N LYS A 36 3.41 7.36 -19.63
CA LYS A 36 4.53 8.19 -20.10
C LYS A 36 5.39 8.79 -19.00
N HIS A 37 4.81 9.15 -17.86
CA HIS A 37 5.54 9.69 -16.72
C HIS A 37 6.37 8.60 -16.03
N LEU A 38 5.79 7.41 -15.86
CA LEU A 38 6.49 6.26 -15.31
C LEU A 38 7.65 5.82 -16.21
N ASP A 39 7.42 5.74 -17.52
CA ASP A 39 8.45 5.42 -18.52
C ASP A 39 9.61 6.41 -18.48
N GLN A 40 9.32 7.71 -18.33
CA GLN A 40 10.34 8.75 -18.20
C GLN A 40 11.14 8.62 -16.89
N MET A 41 10.48 8.35 -15.75
CA MET A 41 11.15 8.14 -14.47
C MET A 41 12.09 6.92 -14.51
N ILE A 42 11.61 5.81 -15.06
CA ILE A 42 12.39 4.56 -15.20
C ILE A 42 13.57 4.79 -16.14
N SER A 43 13.34 5.43 -17.29
CA SER A 43 14.42 5.77 -18.24
C SER A 43 15.47 6.68 -17.61
N SER A 44 15.04 7.66 -16.80
CA SER A 44 15.95 8.58 -16.11
C SER A 44 16.78 7.84 -15.04
N ALA A 45 16.18 6.91 -14.31
CA ALA A 45 16.89 6.10 -13.31
C ALA A 45 17.90 5.14 -13.97
N MET A 46 17.54 4.51 -15.08
CA MET A 46 18.45 3.65 -15.86
C MET A 46 19.60 4.44 -16.48
N ALA A 47 19.36 5.68 -16.92
CA ALA A 47 20.38 6.55 -17.49
C ALA A 47 21.32 7.14 -16.43
N ALA A 48 20.80 7.38 -15.22
CA ALA A 48 21.57 7.96 -14.12
C ALA A 48 22.51 6.95 -13.43
N ASP A 49 22.12 5.67 -13.36
CA ASP A 49 22.91 4.63 -12.71
C ASP A 49 22.90 3.29 -13.49
N PRO A 50 24.05 2.85 -14.03
CA PRO A 50 24.19 1.55 -14.69
C PRO A 50 23.84 0.35 -13.81
N VAL A 51 24.02 0.46 -12.48
CA VAL A 51 23.68 -0.60 -11.53
C VAL A 51 22.17 -0.77 -11.43
N VAL A 52 21.41 0.33 -11.46
CA VAL A 52 19.94 0.29 -11.49
C VAL A 52 19.45 -0.40 -12.75
N GLN A 53 20.06 -0.12 -13.91
CA GLN A 53 19.73 -0.82 -15.16
C GLN A 53 19.98 -2.32 -15.05
N SER A 54 21.16 -2.73 -14.57
CA SER A 54 21.52 -4.14 -14.41
C SER A 54 20.58 -4.86 -13.44
N LEU A 55 20.22 -4.23 -12.33
CA LEU A 55 19.30 -4.79 -11.33
C LEU A 55 17.87 -4.95 -11.90
N LEU A 56 17.34 -3.93 -12.58
CA LEU A 56 16.03 -3.99 -13.21
C LEU A 56 15.99 -5.06 -14.31
N SER A 57 17.06 -5.17 -15.11
CA SER A 57 17.17 -6.21 -16.13
C SER A 57 17.28 -7.61 -15.53
N SER A 58 18.06 -7.77 -14.44
CA SER A 58 18.25 -9.06 -13.77
C SER A 58 16.98 -9.52 -13.04
N THR A 59 16.11 -8.60 -12.64
CA THR A 59 14.85 -8.90 -11.92
C THR A 59 13.65 -8.96 -12.87
N ALA A 60 13.83 -8.66 -14.16
CA ALA A 60 12.76 -8.68 -15.14
C ALA A 60 12.07 -10.06 -15.21
N GLU A 61 12.83 -11.16 -15.13
CA GLU A 61 12.26 -12.51 -15.19
C GLU A 61 11.27 -12.83 -14.06
N LEU A 62 11.35 -12.13 -12.92
CA LEU A 62 10.42 -12.31 -11.80
C LEU A 62 9.13 -11.50 -11.97
N TRP A 63 9.22 -10.31 -12.55
CA TRP A 63 8.07 -9.39 -12.67
C TRP A 63 7.34 -9.50 -14.00
N ILE A 64 8.01 -9.88 -15.10
CA ILE A 64 7.38 -10.11 -16.40
C ILE A 64 6.17 -11.06 -16.27
N PRO A 65 6.28 -12.25 -15.64
CA PRO A 65 5.12 -13.14 -15.47
C PRO A 65 3.97 -12.48 -14.71
N VAL A 66 4.25 -11.65 -13.71
CA VAL A 66 3.22 -10.98 -12.88
C VAL A 66 2.53 -9.85 -13.65
N ILE A 67 3.28 -9.06 -14.43
CA ILE A 67 2.72 -7.94 -15.21
C ILE A 67 2.08 -8.40 -16.52
N THR A 68 2.48 -9.56 -17.07
CA THR A 68 1.85 -10.17 -18.24
C THR A 68 0.72 -11.12 -17.88
N ALA A 69 0.67 -11.61 -16.65
CA ALA A 69 -0.41 -12.48 -16.18
C ALA A 69 -1.76 -11.76 -16.23
N THR A 70 -2.78 -12.51 -16.62
CA THR A 70 -4.17 -12.11 -16.51
C THR A 70 -4.63 -12.15 -15.05
N SER A 71 -5.69 -11.42 -14.72
CA SER A 71 -6.26 -11.40 -13.37
C SER A 71 -6.57 -12.81 -12.82
N SER A 72 -7.00 -13.73 -13.69
CA SER A 72 -7.23 -15.15 -13.36
C SER A 72 -5.95 -15.91 -13.01
N GLU A 73 -4.82 -15.60 -13.65
CA GLU A 73 -3.53 -16.26 -13.37
C GLU A 73 -2.91 -15.74 -12.06
N ILE A 74 -3.04 -14.43 -11.77
CA ILE A 74 -2.54 -13.83 -10.53
C ILE A 74 -3.24 -14.43 -9.28
N GLN A 75 -4.51 -14.83 -9.40
CA GLN A 75 -5.24 -15.45 -8.28
C GLN A 75 -4.67 -16.82 -7.88
N SER A 76 -4.06 -17.58 -8.80
CA SER A 76 -3.38 -18.83 -8.48
C SER A 76 -2.09 -18.64 -7.68
N PHE A 77 -1.52 -17.42 -7.65
CA PHE A 77 -0.36 -17.09 -6.82
C PHE A 77 -0.74 -16.65 -5.40
N LYS A 78 -2.02 -16.42 -5.09
CA LYS A 78 -2.43 -16.25 -3.69
C LYS A 78 -2.27 -17.60 -2.99
N MET A 79 -1.37 -17.63 -2.00
CA MET A 79 -1.25 -18.74 -1.07
C MET A 79 -2.65 -19.12 -0.57
N PRO A 80 -3.04 -20.41 -0.59
CA PRO A 80 -4.29 -20.80 0.04
C PRO A 80 -4.18 -20.38 1.50
N VAL A 81 -4.99 -19.40 1.89
CA VAL A 81 -5.27 -19.17 3.31
C VAL A 81 -5.89 -20.49 3.75
N ASN A 82 -5.12 -21.25 4.52
CA ASN A 82 -5.68 -22.42 5.17
C ASN A 82 -6.61 -21.84 6.24
N ASP A 83 -7.90 -21.85 5.96
CA ASP A 83 -8.94 -21.60 6.97
C ASP A 83 -9.00 -22.80 7.92
N ASN A 84 -7.88 -23.22 8.51
CA ASN A 84 -7.91 -24.02 9.72
C ASN A 84 -8.15 -23.09 10.91
N THR A 85 -9.30 -22.42 10.86
CA THR A 85 -10.00 -21.95 12.05
C THR A 85 -10.30 -23.21 12.84
N GLY A 86 -9.46 -23.49 13.84
CA GLY A 86 -9.64 -24.63 14.71
C GLY A 86 -11.07 -24.61 15.27
N GLU A 87 -11.83 -25.65 14.96
CA GLU A 87 -13.04 -26.00 15.70
C GLU A 87 -12.67 -26.03 17.18
N ILE A 88 -13.03 -24.98 17.91
CA ILE A 88 -13.10 -25.05 19.36
C ILE A 88 -14.23 -26.01 19.70
N ASN A 89 -13.82 -27.27 19.86
CA ASN A 89 -14.62 -28.41 20.25
C ASN A 89 -15.46 -28.04 21.50
N GLY A 90 -16.75 -27.80 21.29
CA GLY A 90 -17.73 -27.56 22.34
C GLY A 90 -18.01 -28.85 23.11
N LYS A 91 -17.09 -29.24 23.99
CA LYS A 91 -17.32 -30.23 25.03
C LYS A 91 -18.31 -29.63 26.05
N ASN A 92 -19.59 -29.69 25.74
CA ASN A 92 -20.64 -29.47 26.72
C ASN A 92 -20.58 -30.63 27.72
N ILE A 93 -20.08 -30.33 28.91
CA ILE A 93 -20.24 -31.13 30.11
C ILE A 93 -21.68 -30.86 30.55
N THR A 94 -22.61 -31.77 30.28
CA THR A 94 -23.86 -31.83 31.03
C THR A 94 -24.02 -33.23 31.63
N ASP A 95 -24.07 -33.18 32.94
CA ASP A 95 -24.40 -34.19 33.94
C ASP A 95 -25.86 -34.65 33.77
N SER A 96 -26.10 -35.95 33.63
CA SER A 96 -27.27 -36.71 34.15
C SER A 96 -27.18 -38.19 33.75
#